data_AF-A3IVT4-F1
#
_entry.id   AF-A3IVT4-F1
#
_cell.length_a   1.000
_cell.length_b   1.000
_cell.length_c   1.000
_cell.angle_alpha   90.00
_cell.angle_beta   90.00
_cell.angle_gamma   90.00
#
_symmetry.space_group_name_H-M   'P 1'
#
loop_
_entity.id
_entity.type
_entity.pdbx_description
1 polymer ?
#
loop_
_entity_poly.entity_id
_entity_poly.type
_entity_poly.pdbx_seq_one_letter_code
_entity_poly.pdbx_strand_id
1 'polypeptide(L)'
;MLLKIRQVFTVFALSILLLLTSCATQAPSRFDQAQQESSQRGSSAVVKESESGGSFNQFFPPSGGGYERVYTQEKKGFAEAKLKKDGKEVAMLAISDTLNNPTAAKKFEKSTQNIGGYPAVSQGSTGTAVLVGDRYQVKVLSRDPAFSESDRQAWLEKFDLNGLSQLK
;
A
#
# COMPACT_ATOMS: atom_id res chain seq x y z
N MET A 1 68.13 -6.88 26.13
CA MET A 1 67.62 -5.83 25.21
C MET A 1 66.63 -6.38 24.18
N LEU A 2 66.87 -7.56 23.59
CA LEU A 2 65.97 -8.22 22.62
C LEU A 2 64.56 -8.57 23.15
N LEU A 3 64.41 -8.89 24.44
CA LEU A 3 63.11 -9.25 25.04
C LEU A 3 62.13 -8.05 25.13
N LYS A 4 62.64 -6.84 25.39
CA LYS A 4 61.85 -5.61 25.48
C LYS A 4 61.36 -5.12 24.11
N ILE A 5 62.15 -5.35 23.06
CA ILE A 5 61.78 -5.02 21.67
C ILE A 5 60.61 -5.90 21.20
N ARG A 6 60.65 -7.22 21.49
CA ARG A 6 59.53 -8.12 21.19
C ARG A 6 58.23 -7.68 21.85
N GLN A 7 58.25 -7.25 23.11
CA GLN A 7 57.06 -6.79 23.82
C GLN A 7 56.50 -5.48 23.24
N VAL A 8 57.36 -4.53 22.85
CA VAL A 8 56.94 -3.29 22.18
C VAL A 8 56.27 -3.59 20.84
N PHE A 9 56.83 -4.51 20.04
CA PHE A 9 56.22 -4.94 18.79
C PHE A 9 54.88 -5.64 18.99
N THR A 10 54.74 -6.48 20.02
CA THR A 10 53.47 -7.15 20.32
C THR A 10 52.39 -6.15 20.73
N VAL A 11 52.72 -5.16 21.57
CA VAL A 11 51.76 -4.12 21.98
C VAL A 11 51.37 -3.24 20.78
N PHE A 12 52.34 -2.87 19.95
CA PHE A 12 52.07 -2.06 18.75
C PHE A 12 51.22 -2.80 17.71
N ALA A 13 51.51 -4.08 17.47
CA ALA A 13 50.71 -4.93 16.59
C ALA A 13 49.28 -5.13 17.12
N LEU A 14 49.12 -5.31 18.43
CA LEU A 14 47.81 -5.46 19.07
C LEU A 14 46.98 -4.17 18.99
N SER A 15 47.63 -3.01 19.19
CA SER A 15 46.97 -1.69 19.04
C SER A 15 46.53 -1.42 17.60
N ILE A 16 47.31 -1.82 16.60
CA ILE A 16 46.92 -1.71 15.18
C ILE A 16 45.74 -2.62 14.85
N LEU A 17 45.72 -3.85 15.37
CA LEU A 17 44.60 -4.78 15.21
C LEU A 17 43.29 -4.25 15.84
N LEU A 18 43.38 -3.59 16.99
CA LEU A 18 42.24 -2.97 17.68
C LEU A 18 41.69 -1.73 16.95
N LEU A 19 42.53 -0.99 16.24
CA LEU A 19 42.09 0.17 15.45
C LEU A 19 41.35 -0.25 14.16
N LEU A 20 41.74 -1.37 13.54
CA LEU A 20 41.12 -1.86 12.30
C LEU A 20 39.72 -2.46 12.49
N THR A 21 39.37 -2.95 13.69
CA THR A 21 38.04 -3.51 13.96
C THR A 21 36.98 -2.46 14.30
N SER A 22 37.39 -1.21 14.59
CA SER A 22 36.47 -0.12 14.93
C SER A 22 35.76 0.52 13.72
N CYS A 23 36.27 0.27 12.50
CA CYS A 23 35.69 0.73 11.24
C CYS A 23 35.02 -0.41 10.45
N ALA A 24 34.47 -1.41 11.13
CA ALA A 24 33.62 -2.39 10.46
C ALA A 24 32.26 -1.75 10.14
N THR A 25 32.00 -1.51 8.85
CA THR A 25 30.67 -1.13 8.36
C THR A 25 29.64 -2.14 8.86
N GLN A 26 28.67 -1.67 9.63
CA GLN A 26 27.57 -2.51 10.13
C GLN A 26 26.87 -3.17 8.94
N ALA A 27 26.59 -4.46 9.07
CA ALA A 27 25.80 -5.17 8.07
C ALA A 27 24.45 -4.47 7.90
N PRO A 28 23.95 -4.33 6.66
CA PRO A 28 22.74 -3.56 6.40
C PRO A 28 21.56 -4.14 7.18
N SER A 29 20.84 -3.26 7.86
CA SER A 29 19.64 -3.62 8.59
C SER A 29 18.52 -3.99 7.62
N ARG A 30 17.51 -4.71 8.12
CA ARG A 30 16.28 -5.00 7.36
C ARG A 30 15.52 -3.75 6.88
N PHE A 31 15.87 -2.58 7.41
CA PHE A 31 15.26 -1.30 7.06
C PHE A 31 16.08 -0.53 6.01
N ASP A 32 17.34 -0.88 5.82
CA ASP A 32 18.25 -0.11 4.97
C ASP A 32 17.83 -0.17 3.50
N GLN A 33 17.27 -1.30 3.07
CA GLN A 33 16.71 -1.44 1.73
C GLN A 33 15.51 -0.49 1.53
N ALA A 34 14.55 -0.49 2.46
CA ALA A 34 13.40 0.41 2.38
C ALA A 34 13.82 1.88 2.46
N GLN A 35 14.84 2.20 3.26
CA GLN A 35 15.39 3.55 3.36
C GLN A 35 16.09 3.98 2.07
N GLN A 36 16.84 3.10 1.40
CA GLN A 36 17.42 3.38 0.09
C GLN A 36 16.34 3.63 -0.97
N GLU A 37 15.33 2.76 -1.05
CA GLU A 37 14.24 2.89 -2.03
C GLU A 37 13.43 4.18 -1.83
N SER A 38 13.25 4.63 -0.59
CA SER A 38 12.49 5.84 -0.25
C SER A 38 13.28 7.14 -0.29
N SER A 39 14.61 7.11 -0.22
CA SER A 39 15.47 8.32 -0.15
C SER A 39 16.21 8.64 -1.45
N GLN A 40 16.11 7.78 -2.48
CA GLN A 40 16.69 8.05 -3.79
C GLN A 40 16.10 9.33 -4.42
N ARG A 41 16.95 10.13 -5.07
CA ARG A 41 16.53 11.35 -5.78
C ARG A 41 15.56 10.98 -6.90
N GLY A 42 14.34 11.50 -6.84
CA GLY A 42 13.25 11.14 -7.76
C GLY A 42 12.29 10.07 -7.20
N SER A 43 12.58 9.51 -6.02
CA SER A 43 11.63 8.70 -5.25
C SER A 43 10.53 9.62 -4.74
N SER A 44 9.39 9.60 -5.41
CA SER A 44 8.15 10.19 -4.93
C SER A 44 7.20 9.07 -4.56
N ALA A 45 6.66 9.12 -3.35
CA ALA A 45 5.61 8.20 -2.94
C ALA A 45 4.35 8.31 -3.82
N VAL A 46 4.23 9.40 -4.59
CA VAL A 46 3.12 9.63 -5.51
C VAL A 46 3.61 10.14 -6.87
N VAL A 47 3.27 9.46 -7.96
CA VAL A 47 3.65 9.86 -9.32
C VAL A 47 2.82 11.06 -9.80
N LYS A 48 3.37 11.86 -10.72
CA LYS A 48 2.73 13.11 -11.16
C LYS A 48 1.48 12.85 -11.99
N GLU A 49 1.45 11.71 -12.66
CA GLU A 49 0.42 11.22 -13.56
C GLU A 49 -0.80 10.66 -12.82
N SER A 50 -0.69 10.47 -11.49
CA SER A 50 -1.82 10.04 -10.68
C SER A 50 -2.91 11.09 -10.61
N GLU A 51 -4.14 10.60 -10.63
CA GLU A 51 -5.34 11.43 -10.45
C GLU A 51 -5.37 12.09 -9.07
N SER A 52 -6.05 13.24 -8.97
CA SER A 52 -6.31 13.83 -7.65
C SER A 52 -7.25 12.95 -6.82
N GLY A 53 -7.10 12.90 -5.49
CA GLY A 53 -7.98 12.07 -4.66
C GLY A 53 -9.46 12.42 -4.85
N GLY A 54 -9.79 13.71 -4.81
CA GLY A 54 -11.17 14.17 -4.95
C GLY A 54 -11.81 13.91 -6.32
N SER A 55 -11.01 13.73 -7.39
CA SER A 55 -11.59 13.34 -8.69
C SER A 55 -12.16 11.91 -8.66
N PHE A 56 -11.77 11.07 -7.70
CA PHE A 56 -12.35 9.74 -7.54
C PHE A 56 -13.76 9.75 -6.94
N ASN A 57 -14.17 10.82 -6.24
CA ASN A 57 -15.42 10.86 -5.49
C ASN A 57 -16.66 10.56 -6.33
N GLN A 58 -16.65 10.98 -7.60
CA GLN A 58 -17.73 10.74 -8.55
C GLN A 58 -17.99 9.25 -8.83
N PHE A 59 -16.99 8.39 -8.64
CA PHE A 59 -17.11 6.95 -8.89
C PHE A 59 -17.55 6.16 -7.65
N PHE A 60 -17.60 6.80 -6.47
CA PHE A 60 -18.10 6.16 -5.27
C PHE A 60 -19.63 6.05 -5.32
N PRO A 61 -20.20 4.94 -4.81
CA PRO A 61 -21.64 4.79 -4.70
C PRO A 61 -22.25 5.93 -3.86
N PRO A 62 -23.39 6.51 -4.27
CA PRO A 62 -24.03 7.58 -3.52
C PRO A 62 -24.54 7.10 -2.16
N SER A 63 -24.71 8.03 -1.22
CA SER A 63 -25.46 7.77 0.02
C SER A 63 -26.93 7.46 -0.31
N GLY A 64 -27.56 6.55 0.44
CA GLY A 64 -28.94 6.14 0.19
C GLY A 64 -29.28 4.78 0.80
N GLY A 65 -30.56 4.43 0.84
CA GLY A 65 -31.02 3.11 1.32
C GLY A 65 -30.64 2.80 2.78
N GLY A 66 -30.59 3.82 3.64
CA GLY A 66 -30.15 3.69 5.04
C GLY A 66 -28.62 3.70 5.24
N TYR A 67 -27.86 3.88 4.16
CA TYR A 67 -26.41 4.00 4.21
C TYR A 67 -25.93 5.44 3.99
N GLU A 68 -24.93 5.81 4.77
CA GLU A 68 -24.21 7.09 4.66
C GLU A 68 -22.77 6.82 4.22
N ARG A 69 -22.30 7.54 3.21
CA ARG A 69 -20.90 7.56 2.78
C ARG A 69 -20.23 8.84 3.28
N VAL A 70 -19.13 8.71 4.02
CA VAL A 70 -18.35 9.82 4.56
C VAL A 70 -16.90 9.73 4.10
N TYR A 71 -16.42 10.66 3.28
CA TYR A 71 -15.02 10.70 2.87
C TYR A 71 -14.11 11.00 4.06
N THR A 72 -13.02 10.24 4.18
CA THR A 72 -12.07 10.35 5.30
C THR A 72 -10.65 10.65 4.87
N GLN A 73 -10.26 10.25 3.66
CA GLN A 73 -8.96 10.56 3.11
C GLN A 73 -9.07 10.79 1.61
N GLU A 74 -8.49 11.90 1.15
CA GLU A 74 -8.35 12.23 -0.25
C GLU A 74 -6.92 12.72 -0.47
N LYS A 75 -6.16 11.95 -1.23
CA LYS A 75 -4.76 12.23 -1.57
C LYS A 75 -4.58 11.92 -3.04
N LYS A 76 -3.54 12.45 -3.65
CA LYS A 76 -3.25 12.12 -5.05
C LYS A 76 -3.05 10.60 -5.21
N GLY A 77 -3.79 9.99 -6.12
CA GLY A 77 -3.85 8.55 -6.36
C GLY A 77 -4.65 7.75 -5.33
N PHE A 78 -5.38 8.39 -4.41
CA PHE A 78 -6.15 7.69 -3.39
C PHE A 78 -7.37 8.46 -2.87
N ALA A 79 -8.50 7.78 -2.78
CA ALA A 79 -9.67 8.25 -2.05
C ALA A 79 -10.24 7.13 -1.18
N GLU A 80 -10.74 7.50 -0.01
CA GLU A 80 -11.33 6.57 0.95
C GLU A 80 -12.54 7.19 1.62
N ALA A 81 -13.59 6.38 1.77
CA ALA A 81 -14.81 6.75 2.46
C ALA A 81 -15.24 5.66 3.43
N LYS A 82 -15.72 6.08 4.60
CA LYS A 82 -16.46 5.21 5.51
C LYS A 82 -17.86 4.99 4.95
N LEU A 83 -18.31 3.74 5.02
CA LEU A 83 -19.69 3.37 4.81
C LEU A 83 -20.33 3.11 6.18
N LYS A 84 -21.36 3.87 6.49
CA LYS A 84 -22.13 3.72 7.72
C LYS A 84 -23.54 3.24 7.41
N LYS A 85 -24.11 2.45 8.32
CA LYS A 85 -25.51 2.07 8.35
C LYS A 85 -26.04 2.38 9.74
N ASP A 86 -27.13 3.12 9.84
CA ASP A 86 -27.74 3.51 11.13
C ASP A 86 -26.71 4.17 12.09
N GLY A 87 -25.82 5.00 11.53
CA GLY A 87 -24.76 5.70 12.26
C GLY A 87 -23.52 4.85 12.63
N LYS A 88 -23.57 3.52 12.47
CA LYS A 88 -22.44 2.61 12.71
C LYS A 88 -21.61 2.42 11.44
N GLU A 89 -20.29 2.49 11.57
CA GLU A 89 -19.36 2.14 10.48
C GLU A 89 -19.41 0.63 10.22
N VAL A 90 -19.82 0.24 9.01
CA VAL A 90 -19.95 -1.18 8.60
C VAL A 90 -18.88 -1.60 7.61
N ALA A 91 -18.38 -0.68 6.79
CA ALA A 91 -17.30 -0.93 5.86
C ALA A 91 -16.49 0.33 5.56
N MET A 92 -15.37 0.15 4.88
CA MET A 92 -14.60 1.20 4.24
C MET A 92 -14.51 0.93 2.74
N LEU A 93 -14.71 1.98 1.98
CA LEU A 93 -14.70 2.05 0.53
C LEU A 93 -13.43 2.78 0.11
N ALA A 94 -12.68 2.26 -0.85
CA ALA A 94 -11.47 2.92 -1.32
C ALA A 94 -11.29 2.77 -2.84
N ILE A 95 -10.73 3.81 -3.46
CA ILE A 95 -10.21 3.79 -4.81
C ILE A 95 -8.73 4.18 -4.74
N SER A 96 -7.87 3.37 -5.35
CA SER A 96 -6.43 3.57 -5.35
C SER A 96 -5.86 3.42 -6.75
N ASP A 97 -5.00 4.35 -7.14
CA ASP A 97 -4.24 4.32 -8.38
C ASP A 97 -3.00 3.45 -8.19
N THR A 98 -2.90 2.34 -8.93
CA THR A 98 -1.78 1.40 -8.82
C THR A 98 -0.49 1.96 -9.40
N LEU A 99 -0.49 3.11 -10.08
CA LEU A 99 0.77 3.76 -10.48
C LEU A 99 1.67 4.06 -9.27
N ASN A 100 1.09 4.34 -8.11
CA ASN A 100 1.83 4.58 -6.86
C ASN A 100 2.19 3.29 -6.12
N ASN A 101 1.61 2.16 -6.54
CA ASN A 101 1.91 0.84 -5.98
C ASN A 101 1.70 -0.26 -7.04
N PRO A 102 2.65 -0.45 -7.98
CA PRO A 102 2.49 -1.40 -9.08
C PRO A 102 2.34 -2.86 -8.62
N THR A 103 2.82 -3.19 -7.42
CA THR A 103 2.66 -4.54 -6.85
C THR A 103 1.22 -4.87 -6.48
N ALA A 104 0.34 -3.86 -6.34
CA ALA A 104 -1.07 -4.07 -6.09
C ALA A 104 -1.77 -4.75 -7.29
N ALA A 105 -1.43 -4.36 -8.52
CA ALA A 105 -1.99 -4.95 -9.74
C ALA A 105 -1.61 -6.43 -9.89
N LYS A 106 -0.39 -6.81 -9.48
CA LYS A 106 0.10 -8.21 -9.55
C LYS A 106 -0.79 -9.21 -8.80
N LYS A 107 -1.50 -8.76 -7.76
CA LYS A 107 -2.42 -9.63 -7.00
C LYS A 107 -3.56 -10.16 -7.85
N PHE A 108 -3.89 -9.48 -8.95
CA PHE A 108 -5.02 -9.80 -9.82
C PHE A 108 -4.63 -10.70 -11.00
N GLU A 109 -3.33 -10.88 -11.31
CA GLU A 109 -2.85 -11.68 -12.46
C GLU A 109 -3.37 -13.13 -12.45
N LYS A 110 -3.58 -13.70 -11.25
CA LYS A 110 -4.08 -15.06 -11.06
C LYS A 110 -5.56 -15.11 -10.66
N SER A 111 -6.27 -13.98 -10.77
CA SER A 111 -7.68 -13.94 -10.43
C SER A 111 -8.48 -14.85 -11.37
N THR A 112 -9.38 -15.63 -10.77
CA THR A 112 -10.37 -16.45 -11.48
C THR A 112 -11.80 -15.92 -11.27
N GLN A 113 -11.94 -14.83 -10.52
CA GLN A 113 -13.23 -14.23 -10.16
C GLN A 113 -13.35 -12.86 -10.82
N ASN A 114 -14.55 -12.52 -11.27
CA ASN A 114 -14.85 -11.20 -11.80
C ASN A 114 -16.02 -10.58 -11.06
N ILE A 115 -15.96 -9.26 -10.84
CA ILE A 115 -17.06 -8.47 -10.29
C ILE A 115 -17.23 -7.24 -11.20
N GLY A 116 -18.45 -7.00 -11.68
CA GLY A 116 -18.70 -5.92 -12.64
C GLY A 116 -17.90 -6.03 -13.96
N GLY A 117 -17.48 -7.24 -14.33
CA GLY A 117 -16.64 -7.49 -15.53
C GLY A 117 -15.14 -7.34 -15.33
N TYR A 118 -14.68 -6.99 -14.13
CA TYR A 118 -13.27 -6.75 -13.81
C TYR A 118 -12.68 -7.83 -12.91
N PRO A 119 -11.38 -8.18 -13.03
CA PRO A 119 -10.71 -9.14 -12.17
C PRO A 119 -10.85 -8.77 -10.69
N ALA A 120 -11.24 -9.73 -9.87
CA ALA A 120 -11.52 -9.55 -8.45
C ALA A 120 -10.68 -10.49 -7.59
N VAL A 121 -10.26 -10.03 -6.42
CA VAL A 121 -9.55 -10.86 -5.44
C VAL A 121 -9.98 -10.54 -4.02
N SER A 122 -10.02 -11.57 -3.19
CA SER A 122 -10.10 -11.40 -1.73
C SER A 122 -8.72 -11.04 -1.17
N GLN A 123 -8.71 -10.09 -0.24
CA GLN A 123 -7.49 -9.58 0.40
C GLN A 123 -7.60 -9.74 1.91
N GLY A 124 -7.04 -10.85 2.41
CA GLY A 124 -7.26 -11.28 3.79
C GLY A 124 -8.70 -11.75 4.01
N SER A 125 -9.16 -11.76 5.26
CA SER A 125 -10.52 -12.21 5.63
C SER A 125 -11.59 -11.13 5.48
N THR A 126 -11.21 -9.86 5.44
CA THR A 126 -12.15 -8.73 5.55
C THR A 126 -12.25 -7.87 4.29
N GLY A 127 -11.36 -8.06 3.30
CA GLY A 127 -11.28 -7.21 2.11
C GLY A 127 -11.61 -7.95 0.82
N THR A 128 -12.29 -7.26 -0.09
CA THR A 128 -12.47 -7.68 -1.49
C THR A 128 -12.14 -6.50 -2.38
N ALA A 129 -11.42 -6.73 -3.47
CA ALA A 129 -10.99 -5.68 -4.38
C ALA A 129 -11.19 -6.11 -5.84
N VAL A 130 -11.34 -5.12 -6.73
CA VAL A 130 -11.34 -5.28 -8.20
C VAL A 130 -10.26 -4.41 -8.82
N LEU A 131 -9.69 -4.86 -9.93
CA LEU A 131 -8.75 -4.09 -10.75
C LEU A 131 -9.45 -3.59 -12.00
N VAL A 132 -9.61 -2.28 -12.10
CA VAL A 132 -10.35 -1.58 -13.15
C VAL A 132 -9.38 -0.90 -14.10
N GLY A 133 -9.54 -1.15 -15.40
CA GLY A 133 -8.72 -0.53 -16.46
C GLY A 133 -7.22 -0.76 -16.29
N ASP A 134 -6.82 -1.92 -15.73
CA ASP A 134 -5.43 -2.29 -15.42
C ASP A 134 -4.65 -1.28 -14.54
N ARG A 135 -5.36 -0.36 -13.87
CA ARG A 135 -4.75 0.76 -13.14
C ARG A 135 -5.40 1.09 -11.81
N TYR A 136 -6.72 0.99 -11.70
CA TYR A 136 -7.40 1.44 -10.49
C TYR A 136 -7.88 0.24 -9.69
N GLN A 137 -7.40 0.13 -8.47
CA GLN A 137 -7.92 -0.84 -7.52
C GLN A 137 -9.06 -0.19 -6.73
N VAL A 138 -10.26 -0.75 -6.87
CA VAL A 138 -11.43 -0.41 -6.03
C VAL A 138 -11.57 -1.49 -4.98
N LYS A 139 -11.72 -1.09 -3.71
CA LYS A 139 -11.70 -2.01 -2.57
C LYS A 139 -12.83 -1.70 -1.60
N VAL A 140 -13.44 -2.76 -1.10
CA VAL A 140 -14.34 -2.71 0.05
C VAL A 140 -13.74 -3.55 1.18
N LEU A 141 -13.69 -2.96 2.37
CA LEU A 141 -13.11 -3.56 3.57
C LEU A 141 -14.15 -3.57 4.69
N SER A 142 -14.43 -4.74 5.25
CA SER A 142 -15.41 -4.90 6.33
C SER A 142 -14.88 -4.30 7.62
N ARG A 143 -15.75 -3.59 8.32
CA ARG A 143 -15.52 -3.04 9.67
C ARG A 143 -16.43 -3.67 10.70
N ASP A 144 -17.60 -4.12 10.26
CA ASP A 144 -18.51 -4.97 11.02
C ASP A 144 -18.30 -6.45 10.63
N PRO A 145 -18.13 -7.39 11.58
CA PRO A 145 -18.08 -8.82 11.29
C PRO A 145 -19.31 -9.36 10.56
N ALA A 146 -20.48 -8.72 10.71
CA ALA A 146 -21.69 -9.08 9.98
C ALA A 146 -21.67 -8.62 8.51
N PHE A 147 -20.73 -7.75 8.12
CA PHE A 147 -20.57 -7.31 6.74
C PHE A 147 -19.76 -8.36 5.97
N SER A 148 -20.49 -9.22 5.25
CA SER A 148 -19.98 -10.44 4.64
C SER A 148 -19.19 -10.17 3.36
N GLU A 149 -18.58 -11.22 2.80
CA GLU A 149 -17.97 -11.14 1.48
C GLU A 149 -18.98 -10.80 0.38
N SER A 150 -20.18 -11.39 0.43
CA SER A 150 -21.24 -11.08 -0.52
C SER A 150 -21.65 -9.60 -0.45
N ASP A 151 -21.71 -9.01 0.75
CA ASP A 151 -21.97 -7.57 0.91
C ASP A 151 -20.86 -6.74 0.26
N ARG A 152 -19.59 -7.12 0.43
CA ARG A 152 -18.46 -6.44 -0.22
C ARG A 152 -18.56 -6.50 -1.74
N GLN A 153 -18.87 -7.67 -2.29
CA GLN A 153 -19.04 -7.86 -3.73
C GLN A 153 -20.20 -7.01 -4.27
N ALA A 154 -21.36 -7.04 -3.59
CA ALA A 154 -22.51 -6.22 -3.95
C ALA A 154 -22.22 -4.71 -3.87
N TRP A 155 -21.38 -4.27 -2.93
CA TRP A 155 -20.96 -2.87 -2.85
C TRP A 155 -19.95 -2.49 -3.92
N LEU A 156 -19.05 -3.40 -4.33
CA LEU A 156 -18.12 -3.17 -5.44
C LEU A 156 -18.87 -2.93 -6.76
N GLU A 157 -19.98 -3.62 -7.00
CA GLU A 157 -20.83 -3.41 -8.19
C GLU A 157 -21.55 -2.06 -8.21
N LYS A 158 -21.67 -1.38 -7.07
CA LYS A 158 -22.31 -0.05 -6.99
C LYS A 158 -21.38 1.11 -7.31
N PHE A 159 -20.08 0.86 -7.40
CA PHE A 159 -19.15 1.86 -7.91
C PHE A 159 -19.36 2.04 -9.41
N ASP A 160 -19.09 3.24 -9.92
CA ASP A 160 -19.02 3.46 -11.36
C ASP A 160 -17.68 2.94 -11.90
N LEU A 161 -17.59 1.61 -12.03
CA LEU A 161 -16.38 0.93 -12.53
C LEU A 161 -16.13 1.25 -14.01
N ASN A 162 -17.19 1.52 -14.79
CA ASN A 162 -17.07 1.86 -16.20
C ASN A 162 -16.54 3.28 -16.38
N GLY A 163 -17.07 4.26 -15.65
CA GLY A 163 -16.53 5.61 -15.65
C GLY A 163 -15.07 5.63 -15.20
N LEU A 164 -14.74 4.85 -14.16
CA LEU A 164 -13.37 4.72 -13.66
C LEU A 164 -12.42 4.11 -14.71
N SER A 165 -12.87 3.13 -15.50
CA SER A 165 -12.03 2.52 -16.55
C SER A 165 -11.73 3.44 -17.74
N GLN A 166 -12.46 4.55 -17.88
CA GLN A 166 -12.22 5.54 -18.94
C GLN A 166 -11.20 6.62 -18.53
N LEU A 167 -10.75 6.65 -17.27
CA LEU A 167 -9.68 7.56 -16.84
C LEU A 167 -8.35 7.14 -17.46
N LYS A 168 -7.57 8.12 -17.91
CA LYS A 168 -6.31 7.91 -18.65
C LYS A 168 -5.10 7.91 -17.76
#